data_AF-X1L6D8-F1
#
_entry.id   AF-X1L6D8-F1
#
_cell.length_a   1.000
_cell.length_b   1.000
_cell.length_c   1.000
_cell.angle_alpha   90.00
_cell.angle_beta   90.00
_cell.angle_gamma   90.00
#
_symmetry.space_group_name_H-M   'P 1'
#
loop_
_entity.id
_entity.type
_entity.pdbx_description
1 polymer ?
#
loop_
_entity_poly.entity_id
_entity_poly.type
_entity_poly.pdbx_seq_one_letter_code
_entity_poly.pdbx_strand_id
1 'polypeptide(L)'
;QLYLIMYILLYSAAIKLRYSQPNVQRAYKIPGGNLGMWIVAGVGILGALFAIFIGFFPPAQLKSESILFYGLFLSLSILVMCGVPLVIYKFRKPNWQTRETKPKGE
;
A
#
# COMPACT_ATOMS: atom_id res chain seq x y z
N GLN A 1 4.55 -6.83 8.10
CA GLN A 1 4.08 -5.42 8.04
C GLN A 1 4.15 -4.81 6.63
N LEU A 2 5.18 -5.09 5.81
CA LEU A 2 5.27 -4.62 4.41
C LEU A 2 3.99 -4.83 3.58
N TYR A 3 3.40 -6.02 3.67
CA TYR A 3 2.16 -6.35 2.97
C TYR A 3 1.01 -5.41 3.36
N LEU A 4 0.88 -5.07 4.65
CA LEU A 4 -0.17 -4.18 5.13
C LEU A 4 0.05 -2.73 4.64
N ILE A 5 1.30 -2.30 4.51
CA ILE A 5 1.64 -0.99 3.92
C ILE A 5 1.20 -0.97 2.45
N MET A 6 1.44 -2.05 1.70
CA MET A 6 0.94 -2.18 0.33
C MET A 6 -0.59 -2.11 0.29
N TYR A 7 -1.29 -2.76 1.23
CA TYR A 7 -2.76 -2.69 1.31
C TYR A 7 -3.26 -1.29 1.60
N ILE A 8 -2.60 -0.54 2.50
CA ILE A 8 -2.95 0.85 2.77
C ILE A 8 -2.82 1.67 1.48
N LEU A 9 -1.70 1.55 0.78
CA LEU A 9 -1.49 2.22 -0.50
C LEU A 9 -2.53 1.82 -1.55
N LEU A 10 -2.89 0.54 -1.62
CA LEU A 10 -3.91 0.02 -2.53
C LEU A 10 -5.28 0.64 -2.25
N TYR A 11 -5.72 0.66 -0.99
CA TYR A 11 -7.00 1.27 -0.60
C TYR A 11 -7.01 2.78 -0.85
N SER A 12 -5.92 3.48 -0.52
CA SER A 12 -5.77 4.92 -0.82
C SER A 12 -5.80 5.19 -2.33
N ALA A 13 -5.14 4.35 -3.13
CA ALA A 13 -5.14 4.45 -4.59
C ALA A 13 -6.54 4.20 -5.17
N ALA A 14 -7.30 3.25 -4.61
CA ALA A 14 -8.67 2.98 -5.04
C ALA A 14 -9.60 4.18 -4.78
N ILE A 15 -9.48 4.82 -3.61
CA ILE A 15 -10.18 6.09 -3.32
C ILE A 15 -9.75 7.16 -4.33
N LYS A 16 -8.44 7.39 -4.50
CA LYS A 16 -7.91 8.40 -5.43
C LYS A 16 -8.40 8.18 -6.85
N LEU A 17 -8.37 6.94 -7.36
CA LEU A 17 -8.79 6.61 -8.72
C LEU A 17 -10.29 6.87 -8.93
N ARG A 18 -11.11 6.71 -7.89
CA ARG A 18 -12.54 7.04 -7.93
C ARG A 18 -12.79 8.50 -8.31
N TYR A 19 -11.97 9.41 -7.77
CA TYR A 19 -12.08 10.85 -8.02
C TYR A 19 -11.26 11.33 -9.23
N SER A 20 -10.05 10.77 -9.42
CA SER A 20 -9.13 11.22 -10.47
C SER A 20 -9.51 10.72 -11.86
N GLN A 21 -10.16 9.55 -11.96
CA GLN A 21 -10.58 8.99 -13.24
C GLN A 21 -12.01 8.41 -13.10
N PRO A 22 -13.03 9.27 -12.97
CA PRO A 22 -14.40 8.82 -12.73
C PRO A 22 -15.04 8.15 -13.96
N ASN A 23 -14.62 8.53 -15.17
CA ASN A 23 -15.27 8.15 -16.44
C ASN A 23 -14.75 6.84 -17.05
N VAL A 24 -13.82 6.15 -16.39
CA VAL A 24 -13.28 4.87 -16.88
C VAL A 24 -14.36 3.80 -16.75
N GLN A 25 -14.59 3.01 -17.81
CA GLN A 25 -15.48 1.86 -17.74
C GLN A 25 -14.87 0.81 -16.79
N ARG A 26 -15.56 0.51 -15.69
CA ARG A 26 -15.13 -0.47 -14.69
C ARG A 26 -16.04 -1.69 -14.80
N ALA A 27 -15.47 -2.86 -15.07
CA ALA A 27 -16.21 -4.13 -15.11
C ALA A 27 -16.89 -4.44 -13.77
N TYR A 28 -16.28 -4.00 -12.67
CA TYR A 28 -16.84 -4.09 -11.33
C TYR A 28 -16.81 -2.74 -10.61
N LYS A 29 -17.89 -2.42 -9.89
CA LYS A 29 -18.02 -1.20 -9.07
C LYS A 29 -18.52 -1.58 -7.70
N ILE A 30 -17.87 -1.04 -6.67
CA ILE A 30 -18.36 -1.15 -5.28
C ILE A 30 -19.76 -0.51 -5.22
N PRO A 31 -20.79 -1.23 -4.71
CA PRO A 31 -22.13 -0.69 -4.55
C PRO A 31 -22.13 0.47 -3.54
N GLY A 32 -23.09 1.39 -3.66
CA GLY A 32 -23.15 2.58 -2.79
C GLY A 32 -22.24 3.74 -3.22
N GLY A 33 -21.73 3.73 -4.45
CA GLY A 33 -21.07 4.89 -5.05
C GLY A 33 -19.76 5.27 -4.35
N ASN A 34 -19.59 6.57 -4.07
CA ASN A 34 -18.41 7.09 -3.38
C ASN A 34 -18.44 6.79 -1.88
N LEU A 35 -19.64 6.77 -1.28
CA LEU A 35 -19.83 6.47 0.14
C LEU A 35 -19.45 4.99 0.42
N GLY A 36 -19.93 4.06 -0.41
CA GLY A 36 -19.55 2.64 -0.31
C GLY A 36 -18.04 2.42 -0.49
N MET A 37 -17.40 3.14 -1.43
CA MET A 37 -15.94 3.10 -1.61
C MET A 37 -15.21 3.55 -0.34
N TRP A 38 -15.64 4.67 0.27
CA TRP A 38 -15.04 5.20 1.49
C TRP A 38 -15.21 4.27 2.69
N ILE A 39 -16.37 3.63 2.85
CA ILE A 39 -16.58 2.66 3.92
C ILE A 39 -15.64 1.46 3.74
N VAL A 40 -15.64 0.83 2.57
CA VAL A 40 -14.85 -0.38 2.33
C VAL A 40 -13.34 -0.09 2.45
N ALA A 41 -12.85 0.96 1.79
CA ALA A 41 -11.45 1.32 1.86
C ALA A 41 -11.07 1.86 3.25
N GLY A 42 -11.95 2.62 3.89
CA GLY A 42 -11.73 3.14 5.25
C GLY A 42 -11.59 2.01 6.27
N VAL A 43 -12.50 1.03 6.25
CA VAL A 43 -12.42 -0.16 7.11
C VAL A 43 -11.15 -0.97 6.81
N GLY A 44 -10.79 -1.15 5.54
CA GLY A 44 -9.57 -1.83 5.13
C GLY A 44 -8.29 -1.14 5.65
N ILE A 45 -8.22 0.19 5.54
CA ILE A 45 -7.10 0.99 6.04
C ILE A 45 -7.03 0.92 7.57
N LEU A 46 -8.17 1.10 8.27
CA LEU A 46 -8.21 1.04 9.73
C LEU A 46 -7.80 -0.35 10.24
N GLY A 47 -8.28 -1.42 9.61
CA GLY A 47 -7.88 -2.79 9.94
C GLY A 47 -6.39 -3.04 9.70
N ALA A 48 -5.85 -2.54 8.58
CA ALA A 48 -4.43 -2.67 8.28
C ALA A 48 -3.55 -1.89 9.29
N LEU A 49 -3.96 -0.67 9.67
CA LEU A 49 -3.26 0.13 10.69
C LEU A 49 -3.29 -0.56 12.06
N PHE A 50 -4.44 -1.10 12.44
CA PHE A 50 -4.58 -1.85 13.68
C PHE A 50 -3.70 -3.11 13.70
N ALA A 51 -3.67 -3.86 12.60
CA ALA A 51 -2.81 -5.03 12.47
C ALA A 51 -1.31 -4.68 12.46
N ILE A 52 -0.92 -3.54 11.86
CA ILE A 52 0.45 -3.02 11.97
C ILE A 52 0.79 -2.75 13.43
N PHE A 53 -0.09 -2.05 14.14
CA PHE A 53 0.10 -1.72 15.56
C PHE A 53 0.28 -2.97 16.43
N ILE A 54 -0.59 -3.96 16.29
CA ILE A 54 -0.45 -5.24 17.00
C ILE A 54 0.84 -5.97 16.62
N GLY A 55 1.26 -5.91 15.36
CA GLY A 55 2.49 -6.57 14.89
C GLY A 55 3.78 -6.06 15.54
N PHE A 56 3.75 -4.90 16.20
CA PHE A 56 4.88 -4.40 16.98
C PHE A 56 5.00 -5.04 18.38
N PHE A 57 4.02 -5.85 18.80
CA PHE A 57 4.09 -6.61 20.03
C PHE A 57 4.59 -8.04 19.74
N PRO A 58 5.75 -8.45 20.28
CA PRO A 58 6.27 -9.79 20.07
C PRO A 58 5.38 -10.84 20.75
N PRO A 59 5.17 -12.02 20.14
CA PRO A 59 4.47 -13.12 20.80
C PRO A 59 5.27 -13.61 22.02
N ALA A 60 4.56 -14.01 23.09
CA ALA A 60 5.16 -14.44 24.35
C ALA A 60 6.15 -15.63 24.24
N GLN A 61 6.09 -16.36 23.13
CA GLN A 61 6.96 -17.50 22.82
C GLN A 61 8.36 -17.07 22.35
N LEU A 62 8.50 -15.85 21.83
CA LEU A 62 9.79 -15.25 21.51
C LEU A 62 10.30 -14.54 22.76
N LYS A 63 11.25 -15.16 23.46
CA LYS A 63 12.12 -14.48 24.44
C LYS A 63 12.99 -13.45 23.72
N SER A 64 12.40 -12.39 23.18
CA SER A 64 13.16 -11.19 22.82
C SER A 64 13.57 -10.53 24.12
N GLU A 65 14.88 -10.39 24.36
CA GLU A 65 15.41 -9.73 25.56
C GLU A 65 15.01 -8.25 25.64
N SER A 66 14.57 -7.65 24.53
CA SER A 66 14.14 -6.25 24.48
C SER A 66 13.06 -5.99 23.42
N ILE A 67 11.92 -5.46 23.87
CA ILE A 67 10.81 -4.98 23.01
C ILE A 67 11.31 -3.86 22.08
N LEU A 68 12.22 -3.01 22.57
CA LEU A 68 12.79 -1.91 21.80
C LEU A 68 13.60 -2.43 20.60
N PHE A 69 14.42 -3.47 20.81
CA PHE A 69 15.19 -4.06 19.72
C PHE A 69 14.28 -4.66 18.64
N TYR A 70 13.26 -5.41 19.06
CA TYR A 70 12.26 -5.97 18.13
C TYR A 70 11.57 -4.88 17.30
N GLY A 71 11.07 -3.82 17.96
CA GLY A 71 10.40 -2.71 17.28
C GLY A 71 11.31 -1.99 16.28
N LEU A 72 12.55 -1.67 16.69
CA LEU A 72 13.53 -1.02 15.82
C LEU A 72 13.91 -1.89 14.62
N PHE A 73 14.18 -3.18 14.84
CA PHE A 73 14.51 -4.12 13.77
C PHE A 73 13.37 -4.20 12.74
N LEU A 74 12.13 -4.34 13.21
CA LEU A 74 10.95 -4.42 12.35
C LEU A 74 10.75 -3.12 11.55
N SER A 75 10.79 -1.96 12.22
CA SER A 75 10.69 -0.64 11.56
C SER A 75 11.80 -0.43 10.53
N LEU A 76 13.05 -0.74 10.87
CA LEU A 76 14.20 -0.57 9.97
C LEU A 76 14.06 -1.47 8.74
N SER A 77 13.71 -2.74 8.94
CA SER A 77 13.51 -3.70 7.83
C SER A 77 12.47 -3.19 6.82
N ILE A 78 11.40 -2.58 7.31
CA ILE A 78 10.33 -2.01 6.48
C ILE A 78 10.83 -0.80 5.71
N LEU A 79 11.53 0.12 6.38
CA LEU A 79 12.08 1.32 5.73
C LEU A 79 13.07 0.94 4.64
N VAL A 80 13.94 -0.04 4.89
CA VAL A 80 14.89 -0.54 3.89
C VAL A 80 14.14 -1.16 2.70
N MET A 81 13.20 -2.07 2.96
CA MET A 81 12.47 -2.79 1.90
C MET A 81 11.53 -1.88 1.09
N CYS A 82 10.94 -0.86 1.70
CA CYS A 82 10.20 0.19 0.98
C CYS A 82 11.14 1.15 0.24
N GLY A 83 12.34 1.40 0.79
CA GLY A 83 13.34 2.27 0.20
C GLY A 83 13.92 1.70 -1.10
N VAL A 84 14.20 0.40 -1.16
CA VAL A 84 14.76 -0.27 -2.35
C VAL A 84 13.99 0.04 -3.65
N PRO A 85 12.67 -0.21 -3.76
CA PRO A 85 11.93 0.07 -5.00
C PRO A 85 11.86 1.56 -5.32
N LEU A 86 11.84 2.45 -4.31
CA LEU A 86 11.84 3.90 -4.53
C LEU A 86 13.19 4.40 -5.05
N VAL A 87 14.29 3.86 -4.54
CA VAL A 87 15.65 4.14 -5.01
C VAL A 87 15.80 3.65 -6.45
N ILE A 88 15.38 2.42 -6.75
CA ILE A 88 15.37 1.89 -8.13
C ILE A 88 14.55 2.79 -9.05
N TYR A 89 13.36 3.23 -8.61
CA TYR A 89 12.52 4.14 -9.39
C TYR A 89 13.21 5.49 -9.67
N LYS A 90 13.91 6.05 -8.68
CA LYS A 90 14.66 7.31 -8.83
C LYS A 90 15.86 7.18 -9.79
N PHE A 91 16.56 6.04 -9.77
CA PHE A 91 17.70 5.76 -10.66
C PHE A 91 17.32 5.00 -11.93
N ARG A 92 16.02 4.98 -12.28
CA ARG A 92 15.51 4.34 -13.49
C ARG A 92 16.17 4.92 -14.74
N LYS A 93 16.78 4.07 -15.56
CA LYS A 93 17.40 4.49 -16.83
C LYS A 93 16.35 4.90 -17.87
N PRO A 94 16.64 5.85 -18.77
CA PRO A 94 15.71 6.27 -19.82
C PRO A 94 15.23 5.12 -20.70
N ASN A 95 16.11 4.14 -20.96
CA ASN A 95 15.80 2.97 -21.79
C ASN A 95 14.81 1.99 -21.13
N TRP A 96 14.49 2.16 -19.85
CA TRP A 96 13.47 1.36 -19.14
C TRP A 96 12.08 1.98 -19.23
N GLN A 97 11.95 3.15 -19.85
CA GLN A 97 10.66 3.75 -20.14
C GLN A 97 10.09 2.99 -21.34
N THR A 98 9.17 2.06 -21.07
CA THR A 98 8.27 1.59 -22.13
C THR A 98 7.63 2.84 -22.71
N ARG A 99 7.91 3.14 -23.99
CA ARG A 99 7.22 4.23 -24.68
C ARG A 99 5.73 3.94 -24.51
N GLU A 100 5.01 4.84 -23.85
CA GLU A 100 3.55 4.83 -23.85
C GLU A 100 3.12 4.83 -25.32
N THR A 101 2.88 3.65 -25.89
CA THR A 101 2.17 3.54 -27.15
C THR A 101 0.77 3.98 -26.82
N LYS A 102 0.47 5.27 -27.05
CA LYS A 102 -0.89 5.78 -27.05
C LYS A 102 -1.76 4.74 -27.77
N PRO A 103 -2.86 4.25 -27.17
CA PRO A 103 -3.76 3.36 -27.88
C PRO A 103 -4.13 4.01 -29.20
N LYS A 104 -3.86 3.30 -30.29
CA LYS A 104 -4.06 3.74 -31.66
C LYS A 104 -5.55 3.63 -31.97
N GLY A 105 -6.28 4.71 -31.72
CA GLY A 105 -7.68 4.89 -32.13
C GLY A 105 -8.69 4.20 -31.22
N GLU A 106 -9.62 5.00 -30.68
CA GLU A 106 -11.08 4.92 -30.85
C GLU A 106 -11.74 6.05 -30.05
#